data_AF-A0A6P0IJ59-F1
#
_entry.id   AF-A0A6P0IJ59-F1
#
_cell.length_a   1.000
_cell.length_b   1.000
_cell.length_c   1.000
_cell.angle_alpha   90.00
_cell.angle_beta   90.00
_cell.angle_gamma   90.00
#
_symmetry.space_group_name_H-M   'P 1'
#
loop_
_entity.id
_entity.type
_entity.pdbx_description
1 polymer ?
#
loop_
_entity_poly.entity_id
_entity_poly.type
_entity_poly.pdbx_seq_one_letter_code
_entity_poly.pdbx_strand_id
1 'polypeptide(L)'
;MNISHFRQKVSKKKQFVYLFIIPVIFAVISLIIRQEFGPYWLGINSDPEYAYLLNFLNIIQFQTPGHTDHPGTTLQVFGAIVIQITYFIQYLTNSVVSNITESVLQNPEFYLITVNTILLLIITSCLLLVGLVAFAFSQNIALSLLLQLGPFLWTPLQESTRVRPETLLLSLTQVLVILLLFYLYSERARLPKFALAIGIVLGLGISTKVTFIPMILVIMLLPGWFQKGLAIFTTIVTFFITTSPIFSQYPRLFNWLTSIATHTGHYGSGNPGLVDI
;
A
#
# COMPACT_ATOMS: atom_id res chain seq x y z
N MET A 1 11.72 -27.46 37.96
CA MET A 1 11.61 -26.44 36.89
C MET A 1 12.54 -25.28 37.24
N ASN A 2 13.61 -25.07 36.47
CA ASN A 2 14.73 -24.18 36.84
C ASN A 2 14.31 -22.70 36.84
N ILE A 3 14.55 -21.96 37.93
CA ILE A 3 14.09 -20.57 38.14
C ILE A 3 14.65 -19.62 37.06
N SER A 4 15.85 -19.91 36.55
CA SER A 4 16.47 -19.18 35.43
C SER A 4 15.66 -19.31 34.14
N HIS A 5 15.16 -20.51 33.83
CA HIS A 5 14.39 -20.79 32.63
C HIS A 5 12.98 -20.17 32.68
N PHE A 6 12.39 -20.09 33.88
CA PHE A 6 11.13 -19.36 34.10
C PHE A 6 11.33 -17.84 33.95
N ARG A 7 12.38 -17.27 34.55
CA ARG A 7 12.72 -15.83 34.39
C ARG A 7 13.00 -15.46 32.94
N GLN A 8 13.71 -16.30 32.19
CA GLN A 8 14.00 -16.06 30.78
C GLN A 8 12.74 -16.08 29.91
N LYS A 9 11.78 -16.97 30.20
CA LYS A 9 10.49 -17.05 29.50
C LYS A 9 9.56 -15.87 29.83
N VAL A 10 9.55 -15.43 31.09
CA VAL A 10 8.81 -14.22 31.54
C VAL A 10 9.43 -12.94 30.95
N SER A 11 10.77 -12.85 30.90
CA SER A 11 11.50 -11.75 30.26
C SER A 11 11.14 -11.60 28.78
N LYS A 12 11.11 -12.71 28.03
CA LYS A 12 10.70 -12.70 26.62
C LYS A 12 9.23 -12.30 26.44
N LYS A 13 8.33 -12.70 27.34
CA LYS A 13 6.92 -12.22 27.33
C LYS A 13 6.79 -10.73 27.57
N LYS A 14 7.60 -10.13 28.47
CA LYS A 14 7.61 -8.68 28.68
C LYS A 14 8.13 -7.91 27.45
N GLN A 15 9.07 -8.49 26.71
CA GLN A 15 9.63 -7.85 25.51
C GLN A 15 8.62 -7.66 24.38
N PHE A 16 7.59 -8.51 24.30
CA PHE A 16 6.51 -8.36 23.31
C PHE A 16 5.78 -7.03 23.40
N VAL A 17 5.66 -6.46 24.61
CA VAL A 17 4.98 -5.17 24.81
C VAL A 17 5.69 -4.04 24.07
N TYR A 18 7.02 -4.10 23.95
CA TYR A 18 7.79 -3.07 23.25
C TYR A 18 7.49 -3.01 21.76
N LEU A 19 7.04 -4.11 21.14
CA LEU A 19 6.70 -4.16 19.71
C LEU A 19 5.45 -3.35 19.35
N PHE A 20 4.64 -2.97 20.34
CA PHE A 20 3.48 -2.10 20.16
C PHE A 20 3.84 -0.61 20.19
N ILE A 21 4.99 -0.26 20.78
CA ILE A 21 5.38 1.15 20.97
C ILE A 21 5.52 1.85 19.61
N ILE A 22 6.30 1.28 18.69
CA ILE A 22 6.58 1.91 17.40
C ILE A 22 5.31 2.06 16.53
N PRO A 23 4.47 1.01 16.34
CA PRO A 23 3.21 1.17 15.60
C PRO A 23 2.24 2.16 16.22
N VAL A 24 2.13 2.22 17.56
CA VAL A 24 1.25 3.19 18.24
C VAL A 24 1.77 4.61 18.06
N ILE A 25 3.09 4.83 18.24
CA ILE A 25 3.71 6.14 17.99
C ILE A 25 3.50 6.55 16.53
N PHE A 26 3.68 5.64 15.57
CA PHE A 26 3.45 5.93 14.16
C PHE A 26 2.01 6.39 13.92
N ALA A 27 1.03 5.63 14.41
CA ALA A 27 -0.38 5.97 14.29
C ALA A 27 -0.69 7.36 14.87
N VAL A 28 -0.22 7.62 16.10
CA VAL A 28 -0.47 8.89 16.80
C VAL A 28 0.17 10.06 16.06
N ILE A 29 1.43 9.93 15.63
CA ILE A 29 2.11 10.99 14.88
C ILE A 29 1.42 11.23 13.53
N SER A 30 1.07 10.18 12.79
CA SER A 30 0.33 10.30 11.53
C SER A 30 -1.00 11.02 11.72
N LEU A 31 -1.73 10.74 12.80
CA LEU A 31 -2.99 11.44 13.12
C LEU A 31 -2.79 12.91 13.47
N ILE A 32 -1.77 13.24 14.26
CA ILE A 32 -1.42 14.63 14.59
C ILE A 32 -1.05 15.37 13.31
N ILE A 33 -0.15 14.81 12.50
CA ILE A 33 0.26 15.42 11.23
C ILE A 33 -0.95 15.60 10.32
N ARG A 34 -1.82 14.59 10.19
CA ARG A 34 -3.04 14.67 9.39
C ARG A 34 -3.95 15.81 9.81
N GLN A 35 -4.11 16.02 11.12
CA GLN A 35 -4.91 17.12 11.66
C GLN A 35 -4.31 18.49 11.30
N GLU A 36 -2.98 18.63 11.41
CA GLU A 36 -2.27 19.88 11.06
C GLU A 36 -2.24 20.16 9.55
N PHE A 37 -2.23 19.12 8.70
CA PHE A 37 -2.33 19.27 7.24
C PHE A 37 -3.66 19.93 6.82
N GLY A 38 -4.72 19.78 7.62
CA GLY A 38 -6.03 20.35 7.34
C GLY A 38 -6.82 19.60 6.26
N PRO A 39 -7.89 20.23 5.74
CA PRO A 39 -8.77 19.59 4.74
C PRO A 39 -8.04 19.22 3.45
N TYR A 40 -8.50 18.16 2.79
CA TYR A 40 -7.90 17.73 1.52
C TYR A 40 -8.13 18.74 0.40
N TRP A 41 -9.23 19.48 0.37
CA TRP A 41 -9.47 20.49 -0.67
C TRP A 41 -8.50 21.69 -0.63
N LEU A 42 -7.70 21.84 0.44
CA LEU A 42 -6.85 23.01 0.63
C LEU A 42 -5.56 22.95 -0.22
N GLY A 43 -5.57 23.65 -1.36
CA GLY A 43 -4.36 23.94 -2.16
C GLY A 43 -3.56 22.68 -2.53
N ILE A 44 -2.33 22.59 -2.02
CA ILE A 44 -1.39 21.49 -2.31
C ILE A 44 -1.85 20.10 -1.79
N ASN A 45 -2.88 20.07 -0.93
CA ASN A 45 -3.45 18.84 -0.42
C ASN A 45 -4.49 18.22 -1.36
N SER A 46 -5.00 18.99 -2.34
CA SER A 46 -6.13 18.57 -3.16
C SER A 46 -5.73 17.61 -4.27
N ASP A 47 -4.50 17.75 -4.77
CA ASP A 47 -3.94 16.90 -5.81
C ASP A 47 -3.03 15.85 -5.17
N PRO A 48 -3.26 14.54 -5.38
CA PRO A 48 -4.27 13.91 -6.22
C PRO A 48 -5.50 13.42 -5.46
N GLU A 49 -5.70 13.76 -4.18
CA GLU A 49 -6.75 13.16 -3.34
C GLU A 49 -8.16 13.29 -3.92
N TYR A 50 -8.54 14.48 -4.42
CA TYR A 50 -9.86 14.65 -5.05
C TYR A 50 -9.93 13.95 -6.41
N ALA A 51 -8.82 13.87 -7.15
CA ALA A 51 -8.78 13.06 -8.37
C ALA A 51 -9.02 11.59 -8.04
N TYR A 52 -8.40 11.05 -7.00
CA TYR A 52 -8.66 9.69 -6.52
C TYR A 52 -10.11 9.51 -6.09
N LEU A 53 -10.68 10.44 -5.32
CA LEU A 53 -12.08 10.38 -4.87
C LEU A 53 -13.06 10.22 -6.05
N LEU A 54 -12.91 11.05 -7.08
CA LEU A 54 -13.77 10.98 -8.27
C LEU A 54 -13.55 9.68 -9.05
N ASN A 55 -12.32 9.15 -9.06
CA ASN A 55 -12.05 7.87 -9.72
C ASN A 55 -12.54 6.66 -8.90
N PHE A 56 -12.63 6.75 -7.57
CA PHE A 56 -13.34 5.76 -6.77
C PHE A 56 -14.81 5.70 -7.19
N LEU A 57 -15.45 6.86 -7.36
CA LEU A 57 -16.84 6.95 -7.85
C LEU A 57 -17.00 6.39 -9.26
N ASN A 58 -16.06 6.67 -10.18
CA ASN A 58 -16.09 6.08 -11.51
C ASN A 58 -16.11 4.56 -11.45
N ILE A 59 -15.24 3.94 -10.62
CA ILE A 59 -15.24 2.48 -10.45
C ILE A 59 -16.57 1.97 -9.90
N ILE A 60 -17.14 2.66 -8.90
CA ILE A 60 -18.45 2.30 -8.31
C ILE A 60 -19.57 2.35 -9.37
N GLN A 61 -19.50 3.32 -10.28
CA GLN A 61 -20.47 3.50 -11.36
C GLN A 61 -20.17 2.65 -12.61
N PHE A 62 -19.19 1.74 -12.52
CA PHE A 62 -18.70 0.95 -13.66
C PHE A 62 -18.23 1.80 -14.85
N GLN A 63 -17.76 3.02 -14.55
CA GLN A 63 -17.11 3.92 -15.50
C GLN A 63 -15.60 3.74 -15.46
N THR A 64 -14.94 3.93 -16.60
CA THR A 64 -13.48 3.89 -16.68
C THR A 64 -12.87 5.08 -15.93
N PRO A 65 -11.93 4.85 -14.99
CA PRO A 65 -11.16 5.93 -14.37
C PRO A 65 -10.44 6.80 -15.40
N GLY A 66 -10.50 8.12 -15.23
CA GLY A 66 -9.79 9.10 -16.06
C GLY A 66 -8.40 9.49 -15.54
N HIS A 67 -8.14 9.28 -14.24
CA HIS A 67 -6.82 9.52 -13.64
C HIS A 67 -5.93 8.30 -13.87
N THR A 68 -5.37 8.23 -15.07
CA THR A 68 -4.52 7.12 -15.56
C THR A 68 -3.11 7.56 -15.93
N ASP A 69 -2.76 8.83 -15.68
CA ASP A 69 -1.45 9.41 -15.98
C ASP A 69 -0.36 8.97 -14.98
N HIS A 70 -0.58 7.84 -14.31
CA HIS A 70 0.37 6.92 -13.67
C HIS A 70 -0.45 5.73 -13.15
N PRO A 71 0.16 4.55 -12.92
CA PRO A 71 -0.54 3.46 -12.25
C PRO A 71 -0.94 3.91 -10.84
N GLY A 72 -2.17 3.58 -10.47
CA GLY A 72 -2.78 3.85 -9.17
C GLY A 72 -4.07 3.04 -8.99
N THR A 73 -4.35 2.11 -9.89
CA THR A 73 -5.66 1.43 -9.99
C THR A 73 -5.95 0.57 -8.78
N THR A 74 -4.92 0.00 -8.14
CA THR A 74 -5.09 -0.73 -6.88
C THR A 74 -5.66 0.16 -5.79
N LEU A 75 -5.15 1.40 -5.65
CA LEU A 75 -5.73 2.36 -4.71
C LEU A 75 -7.14 2.77 -5.15
N GLN A 76 -7.38 2.94 -6.45
CA GLN A 76 -8.71 3.26 -6.97
C GLN A 76 -9.76 2.21 -6.60
N VAL A 77 -9.45 0.93 -6.84
CA VAL A 77 -10.31 -0.20 -6.48
C VAL A 77 -10.48 -0.29 -4.97
N PHE A 78 -9.39 -0.14 -4.21
CA PHE A 78 -9.43 -0.14 -2.75
C PHE A 78 -10.34 0.96 -2.19
N GLY A 79 -10.16 2.21 -2.64
CA GLY A 79 -10.97 3.35 -2.23
C GLY A 79 -12.45 3.17 -2.57
N ALA A 80 -12.74 2.63 -3.76
CA ALA A 80 -14.11 2.29 -4.17
C ALA A 80 -14.77 1.26 -3.23
N ILE A 81 -14.03 0.23 -2.80
CA ILE A 81 -14.53 -0.76 -1.83
C ILE A 81 -14.78 -0.12 -0.48
N VAL A 82 -13.85 0.70 0.03
CA VAL A 82 -14.01 1.39 1.31
C VAL A 82 -15.22 2.33 1.30
N ILE A 83 -15.42 3.09 0.21
CA ILE A 83 -16.58 3.98 0.06
C ILE A 83 -17.88 3.18 0.03
N GLN A 84 -17.95 2.09 -0.72
CA GLN A 84 -19.15 1.23 -0.76
C GLN A 84 -19.51 0.67 0.61
N ILE A 85 -18.53 0.15 1.35
CA ILE A 85 -18.75 -0.37 2.72
C ILE A 85 -19.21 0.76 3.65
N THR A 86 -18.55 1.92 3.58
CA THR A 86 -18.87 3.07 4.43
C THR A 86 -20.29 3.58 4.17
N TYR A 87 -20.66 3.74 2.90
CA TYR A 87 -22.01 4.13 2.50
C TYR A 87 -23.04 3.09 2.93
N PHE A 88 -22.76 1.80 2.75
CA PHE A 88 -23.66 0.73 3.18
C PHE A 88 -23.93 0.78 4.70
N ILE A 89 -22.89 1.03 5.52
CA ILE A 89 -23.05 1.21 6.97
C ILE A 89 -23.89 2.46 7.29
N GLN A 90 -23.65 3.58 6.60
CA GLN A 90 -24.46 4.80 6.77
C GLN A 90 -25.93 4.59 6.39
N TYR A 91 -26.18 3.84 5.32
CA TYR A 91 -27.53 3.48 4.88
C TYR A 91 -28.24 2.60 5.93
N LEU A 92 -27.58 1.56 6.45
CA LEU A 92 -28.14 0.70 7.50
C LEU A 92 -28.46 1.46 8.80
N THR A 93 -27.72 2.52 9.09
CA THR A 93 -27.91 3.35 10.30
C THR A 93 -28.88 4.51 10.06
N ASN A 94 -29.52 4.60 8.89
CA ASN A 94 -30.39 5.70 8.47
C ASN A 94 -29.69 7.09 8.55
N SER A 95 -28.37 7.11 8.40
CA SER A 95 -27.57 8.33 8.42
C SER A 95 -27.50 9.03 7.06
N VAL A 96 -28.00 8.38 6.00
CA VAL A 96 -28.04 8.91 4.64
C VAL A 96 -29.33 8.51 3.93
N VAL A 97 -29.85 9.41 3.09
CA VAL A 97 -31.10 9.21 2.31
C VAL A 97 -30.84 9.29 0.80
N SER A 98 -29.78 9.99 0.39
CA SER A 98 -29.38 10.16 -1.01
C SER A 98 -28.62 8.94 -1.54
N ASN A 99 -28.47 8.87 -2.87
CA ASN A 99 -27.64 7.83 -3.50
C ASN A 99 -26.14 8.00 -3.16
N ILE A 100 -25.34 6.95 -3.40
CA ILE A 100 -23.92 6.92 -3.05
C ILE A 100 -23.10 8.05 -3.67
N THR A 101 -23.36 8.39 -4.93
CA THR A 101 -22.65 9.47 -5.64
C THR A 101 -22.93 10.81 -4.98
N GLU A 102 -24.20 11.12 -4.76
CA GLU A 102 -24.63 12.36 -4.12
C GLU A 102 -24.09 12.45 -2.69
N SER A 103 -24.14 11.36 -1.92
CA SER A 103 -23.57 11.31 -0.56
C SER A 103 -22.09 11.66 -0.55
N VAL A 104 -21.31 11.07 -1.47
CA VAL A 104 -19.86 11.33 -1.58
C VAL A 104 -19.58 12.76 -2.02
N LEU A 105 -20.32 13.31 -2.98
CA LEU A 105 -20.13 14.68 -3.46
C LEU A 105 -20.57 15.73 -2.43
N GLN A 106 -21.57 15.43 -1.58
CA GLN A 106 -21.98 16.30 -0.48
C GLN A 106 -20.98 16.29 0.68
N ASN A 107 -20.31 15.16 0.94
CA ASN A 107 -19.39 15.00 2.07
C ASN A 107 -18.03 14.39 1.67
N PRO A 108 -17.27 15.01 0.73
CA PRO A 108 -16.06 14.41 0.16
C PRO A 108 -14.95 14.20 1.20
N GLU A 109 -14.79 15.14 2.12
CA GLU A 109 -13.79 15.05 3.19
C GLU A 109 -14.04 13.86 4.12
N PHE A 110 -15.30 13.57 4.46
CA PHE A 110 -15.63 12.43 5.32
C PHE A 110 -15.18 11.11 4.68
N TYR A 111 -15.45 10.91 3.39
CA TYR A 111 -15.03 9.70 2.68
C TYR A 111 -13.52 9.62 2.51
N LEU A 112 -12.84 10.73 2.17
CA LEU A 112 -11.39 10.75 2.06
C LEU A 112 -10.69 10.48 3.41
N ILE A 113 -11.17 11.08 4.50
CA ILE A 113 -10.67 10.82 5.86
C ILE A 113 -10.90 9.35 6.23
N THR A 114 -12.05 8.79 5.87
CA THR A 114 -12.34 7.37 6.12
C THR A 114 -11.37 6.47 5.36
N VAL A 115 -11.13 6.73 4.06
CA VAL A 115 -10.17 5.99 3.25
C VAL A 115 -8.75 6.08 3.85
N ASN A 116 -8.28 7.28 4.21
CA ASN A 116 -6.97 7.45 4.83
C ASN A 116 -6.88 6.75 6.19
N THR A 117 -7.92 6.79 7.00
CA THR A 117 -7.95 6.12 8.31
C THR A 117 -7.82 4.61 8.16
N ILE A 118 -8.53 4.01 7.20
CA ILE A 118 -8.41 2.57 6.92
C ILE A 118 -7.01 2.24 6.38
N LEU A 119 -6.44 3.06 5.50
CA LEU A 119 -5.06 2.89 5.05
C LEU A 119 -4.06 2.94 6.21
N LEU A 120 -4.21 3.91 7.12
CA LEU A 120 -3.37 4.04 8.31
C LEU A 120 -3.48 2.81 9.20
N LEU A 121 -4.69 2.30 9.44
CA LEU A 121 -4.92 1.07 10.21
C LEU A 121 -4.22 -0.14 9.57
N ILE A 122 -4.26 -0.26 8.24
CA ILE A 122 -3.56 -1.32 7.51
C ILE A 122 -2.04 -1.16 7.70
N ILE A 123 -1.49 0.04 7.50
CA ILE A 123 -0.05 0.30 7.66
C ILE A 123 0.40 -0.03 9.09
N THR A 124 -0.32 0.43 10.11
CA THR A 124 0.06 0.20 11.52
C THR A 124 -0.04 -1.28 11.88
N SER A 125 -1.03 -2.00 11.33
CA SER A 125 -1.20 -3.43 11.52
C SER A 125 -0.07 -4.21 10.86
N CYS A 126 0.26 -3.90 9.61
CA CYS A 126 1.41 -4.49 8.91
C CYS A 126 2.72 -4.20 9.66
N LEU A 127 2.87 -3.00 10.25
CA LEU A 127 4.06 -2.62 10.99
C LEU A 127 4.21 -3.41 12.29
N LEU A 128 3.10 -3.62 13.00
CA LEU A 128 3.06 -4.51 14.15
C LEU A 128 3.43 -5.95 13.73
N LEU A 129 2.85 -6.45 12.64
CA LEU A 129 3.13 -7.79 12.12
C LEU A 129 4.60 -7.98 11.73
N VAL A 130 5.24 -6.98 11.10
CA VAL A 130 6.68 -7.00 10.81
C VAL A 130 7.48 -7.21 12.10
N GLY A 131 7.19 -6.43 13.15
CA GLY A 131 7.87 -6.56 14.44
C GLY A 131 7.63 -7.91 15.10
N LEU A 132 6.39 -8.40 15.10
CA LEU A 132 6.03 -9.70 15.68
C LEU A 132 6.71 -10.86 14.95
N VAL A 133 6.70 -10.86 13.62
CA VAL A 133 7.32 -11.90 12.79
C VAL A 133 8.85 -11.85 12.91
N ALA A 134 9.44 -10.66 12.85
CA ALA A 134 10.88 -10.48 13.03
C ALA A 134 11.33 -10.98 14.41
N PHE A 135 10.58 -10.68 15.47
CA PHE A 135 10.92 -11.14 16.81
C PHE A 135 10.77 -12.65 16.97
N ALA A 136 9.70 -13.21 16.38
CA ALA A 136 9.47 -14.65 16.40
C ALA A 136 10.65 -15.43 15.80
N PHE A 137 11.20 -14.96 14.67
CA PHE A 137 12.31 -15.62 13.99
C PHE A 137 13.69 -15.28 14.56
N SER A 138 13.99 -13.99 14.76
CA SER A 138 15.32 -13.55 15.17
C SER A 138 15.56 -13.68 16.68
N GLN A 139 14.48 -13.72 17.49
CA GLN A 139 14.52 -13.60 18.95
C GLN A 139 15.26 -12.34 19.45
N ASN A 140 15.44 -11.35 18.57
CA ASN A 140 16.17 -10.12 18.81
C ASN A 140 15.22 -8.92 18.76
N ILE A 141 14.97 -8.32 19.92
CA ILE A 141 14.06 -7.18 20.03
C ILE A 141 14.60 -5.94 19.30
N ALA A 142 15.91 -5.71 19.32
CA ALA A 142 16.51 -4.55 18.65
C ALA A 142 16.34 -4.63 17.14
N LEU A 143 16.56 -5.81 16.54
CA LEU A 143 16.33 -6.03 15.10
C LEU A 143 14.85 -5.87 14.73
N SER A 144 13.96 -6.35 15.59
CA SER A 144 12.51 -6.26 15.37
C SER A 144 12.03 -4.81 15.40
N LEU A 145 12.49 -4.03 16.38
CA LEU A 145 12.20 -2.60 16.48
C LEU A 145 12.83 -1.83 15.32
N LEU A 146 14.06 -2.16 14.91
CA LEU A 146 14.72 -1.53 13.77
C LEU A 146 13.92 -1.69 12.47
N LEU A 147 13.38 -2.90 12.22
CA LEU A 147 12.52 -3.14 11.05
C LEU A 147 11.21 -2.34 11.11
N GLN A 148 10.69 -2.05 12.30
CA GLN A 148 9.50 -1.20 12.48
C GLN A 148 9.78 0.30 12.23
N LEU A 149 11.04 0.73 12.22
CA LEU A 149 11.39 2.14 11.96
C LEU A 149 11.38 2.50 10.46
N GLY A 150 11.27 1.53 9.54
CA GLY A 150 11.29 1.80 8.10
C GLY A 150 10.33 2.92 7.64
N PRO A 151 9.06 2.92 8.06
CA PRO A 151 8.10 3.98 7.70
C PRO A 151 8.34 5.34 8.37
N PHE A 152 9.25 5.45 9.36
CA PHE A 152 9.54 6.70 10.07
C PHE A 152 10.50 7.63 9.33
N LEU A 153 10.94 7.26 8.13
CA LEU A 153 11.61 8.21 7.25
C LEU A 153 10.66 9.40 6.99
N TRP A 154 11.22 10.59 6.70
CA TRP A 154 10.41 11.81 6.57
C TRP A 154 9.32 11.67 5.50
N THR A 155 9.70 11.21 4.30
CA THR A 155 8.77 11.12 3.18
C THR A 155 7.65 10.12 3.42
N PRO A 156 7.89 8.87 3.88
CA PRO A 156 6.80 7.93 4.08
C PRO A 156 5.89 8.29 5.26
N LEU A 157 6.41 8.97 6.29
CA LEU A 157 5.60 9.49 7.38
C LEU A 157 4.59 10.54 6.88
N GLN A 158 4.99 11.45 6.01
CA GLN A 158 4.06 12.40 5.39
C GLN A 158 3.02 11.70 4.50
N GLU A 159 3.45 10.75 3.67
CA GLU A 159 2.55 10.01 2.77
C GLU A 159 1.50 9.17 3.53
N SER A 160 1.77 8.80 4.79
CA SER A 160 0.79 8.09 5.63
C SER A 160 -0.51 8.87 5.89
N THR A 161 -0.47 10.20 5.71
CA THR A 161 -1.60 11.11 5.97
C THR A 161 -2.41 11.45 4.70
N ARG A 162 -1.96 10.95 3.54
CA ARG A 162 -2.54 11.27 2.24
C ARG A 162 -3.34 10.10 1.68
N VAL A 163 -4.16 10.36 0.67
CA VAL A 163 -4.86 9.33 -0.12
C VAL A 163 -4.17 9.25 -1.47
N ARG A 164 -3.02 8.56 -1.50
CA ARG A 164 -2.14 8.46 -2.67
C ARG A 164 -1.56 7.05 -2.79
N PRO A 165 -1.11 6.62 -3.98
CA PRO A 165 -0.55 5.29 -4.19
C PRO A 165 0.55 4.91 -3.19
N GLU A 166 1.39 5.87 -2.83
CA GLU A 166 2.51 5.75 -1.89
C GLU A 166 2.05 5.27 -0.51
N THR A 167 0.90 5.77 -0.04
CA THR A 167 0.30 5.36 1.23
C THR A 167 0.03 3.85 1.23
N LEU A 168 -0.52 3.30 0.15
CA LEU A 168 -0.78 1.86 0.04
C LEU A 168 0.53 1.07 -0.12
N LEU A 169 1.50 1.58 -0.88
CA LEU A 169 2.81 0.95 -1.06
C LEU A 169 3.56 0.73 0.26
N LEU A 170 3.33 1.57 1.28
CA LEU A 170 3.91 1.36 2.60
C LEU A 170 3.52 0.01 3.19
N SER A 171 2.24 -0.35 3.10
CA SER A 171 1.74 -1.63 3.58
C SER A 171 2.25 -2.80 2.72
N LEU A 172 2.23 -2.67 1.39
CA LEU A 172 2.71 -3.72 0.47
C LEU A 172 4.20 -4.02 0.66
N THR A 173 5.01 -2.99 0.90
CA THR A 173 6.45 -3.15 1.19
C THR A 173 6.66 -3.90 2.51
N GLN A 174 5.87 -3.60 3.55
CA GLN A 174 5.94 -4.32 4.82
C GLN A 174 5.51 -5.78 4.69
N VAL A 175 4.47 -6.07 3.91
CA VAL A 175 4.07 -7.45 3.60
C VAL A 175 5.19 -8.19 2.86
N LEU A 176 5.85 -7.54 1.90
CA LEU A 176 7.00 -8.12 1.20
C LEU A 176 8.15 -8.42 2.17
N VAL A 177 8.45 -7.52 3.11
CA VAL A 177 9.44 -7.78 4.18
C VAL A 177 9.05 -8.98 5.02
N ILE A 178 7.77 -9.11 5.41
CA ILE A 178 7.28 -10.29 6.15
C ILE A 178 7.54 -11.58 5.36
N LEU A 179 7.19 -11.60 4.07
CA LEU A 179 7.41 -12.76 3.20
C LEU A 179 8.90 -13.11 3.08
N LEU A 180 9.78 -12.10 2.97
CA LEU A 180 11.23 -12.28 2.96
C LEU A 180 11.77 -12.83 4.28
N LEU A 181 11.25 -12.39 5.43
CA LEU A 181 11.62 -12.95 6.73
C LEU A 181 11.23 -14.43 6.84
N PHE A 182 10.03 -14.80 6.40
CA PHE A 182 9.64 -16.20 6.29
C PHE A 182 10.59 -16.98 5.37
N TYR A 183 10.97 -16.39 4.24
CA TYR A 183 11.92 -17.00 3.30
C TYR A 183 13.29 -17.28 3.91
N LEU A 184 13.83 -16.30 4.67
CA LEU A 184 15.15 -16.41 5.28
C LEU A 184 15.20 -17.39 6.46
N TYR A 185 14.14 -17.46 7.26
CA TYR A 185 14.16 -18.16 8.56
C TYR A 185 13.32 -19.44 8.61
N SER A 186 12.53 -19.75 7.58
CA SER A 186 11.63 -20.90 7.59
C SER A 186 11.72 -21.72 6.31
N GLU A 187 12.06 -23.00 6.46
CA GLU A 187 12.03 -24.01 5.38
C GLU A 187 10.66 -24.13 4.69
N ARG A 188 9.57 -23.82 5.41
CA ARG A 188 8.20 -23.80 4.83
C ARG A 188 8.04 -22.73 3.74
N ALA A 189 8.91 -21.74 3.70
CA ALA A 189 8.88 -20.69 2.69
C ALA A 189 9.40 -21.13 1.32
N ARG A 190 9.91 -22.37 1.24
CA ARG A 190 10.20 -23.05 -0.03
C ARG A 190 8.96 -23.69 -0.67
N LEU A 191 7.78 -23.55 -0.07
CA LEU A 191 6.53 -24.05 -0.65
C LEU A 191 6.02 -23.09 -1.76
N PRO A 192 5.41 -23.61 -2.85
CA PRO A 192 4.92 -22.78 -3.96
C PRO A 192 3.96 -21.64 -3.55
N LYS A 193 3.23 -21.79 -2.44
CA LYS A 193 2.34 -20.76 -1.89
C LYS A 193 3.07 -19.45 -1.55
N PHE A 194 4.36 -19.49 -1.22
CA PHE A 194 5.14 -18.27 -0.97
C PHE A 194 5.50 -17.55 -2.27
N ALA A 195 5.82 -18.30 -3.33
CA ALA A 195 6.00 -17.74 -4.66
C ALA A 195 4.71 -17.08 -5.18
N LEU A 196 3.55 -17.70 -4.95
CA LEU A 196 2.24 -17.12 -5.22
C LEU A 196 2.04 -15.81 -4.45
N ALA A 197 2.28 -15.80 -3.13
CA ALA A 197 2.11 -14.62 -2.29
C ALA A 197 3.04 -13.46 -2.71
N ILE A 198 4.31 -13.76 -3.01
CA ILE A 198 5.26 -12.76 -3.53
C ILE A 198 4.74 -12.21 -4.87
N GLY A 199 4.30 -13.08 -5.78
CA GLY A 199 3.77 -12.63 -7.07
C GLY A 199 2.53 -11.74 -6.92
N ILE A 200 1.60 -12.06 -6.01
CA ILE A 200 0.44 -11.21 -5.71
C ILE A 200 0.88 -9.83 -5.21
N VAL A 201 1.78 -9.77 -4.24
CA VAL A 201 2.27 -8.50 -3.66
C VAL A 201 3.00 -7.66 -4.72
N LEU A 202 3.83 -8.29 -5.56
CA LEU A 202 4.50 -7.60 -6.67
C LEU A 202 3.50 -7.07 -7.70
N GLY A 203 2.51 -7.88 -8.08
CA GLY A 203 1.46 -7.49 -9.02
C GLY A 203 0.67 -6.28 -8.50
N LEU A 204 0.24 -6.32 -7.23
CA LEU A 204 -0.44 -5.21 -6.55
C LEU A 204 0.45 -3.97 -6.47
N GLY A 205 1.73 -4.12 -6.15
CA GLY A 205 2.66 -3.02 -6.04
C GLY A 205 2.89 -2.32 -7.38
N ILE A 206 3.07 -3.08 -8.46
CA ILE A 206 3.27 -2.53 -9.81
C ILE A 206 2.01 -1.83 -10.32
N SER A 207 0.82 -2.40 -10.09
CA SER A 207 -0.45 -1.75 -10.46
C SER A 207 -0.80 -0.56 -9.56
N THR A 208 -0.21 -0.49 -8.36
CA THR A 208 -0.24 0.71 -7.51
C THR A 208 0.73 1.78 -8.02
N LYS A 209 1.95 1.41 -8.45
CA LYS A 209 2.92 2.34 -9.04
C LYS A 209 4.00 1.59 -9.84
N VAL A 210 4.29 2.03 -11.06
CA VAL A 210 5.32 1.42 -11.93
C VAL A 210 6.71 1.44 -11.29
N THR A 211 6.99 2.40 -10.40
CA THR A 211 8.28 2.46 -9.68
C THR A 211 8.49 1.29 -8.73
N PHE A 212 7.49 0.41 -8.54
CA PHE A 212 7.64 -0.84 -7.80
C PHE A 212 8.21 -2.00 -8.65
N ILE A 213 8.34 -1.84 -9.98
CA ILE A 213 8.91 -2.84 -10.89
C ILE A 213 10.29 -3.37 -10.43
N PRO A 214 11.24 -2.56 -9.93
CA PRO A 214 12.53 -3.08 -9.46
C PRO A 214 12.41 -4.17 -8.38
N MET A 215 11.30 -4.21 -7.63
CA MET A 215 11.06 -5.25 -6.61
C MET A 215 10.85 -6.64 -7.21
N ILE A 216 10.62 -6.77 -8.51
CA ILE A 216 10.58 -8.08 -9.22
C ILE A 216 11.88 -8.87 -9.01
N LEU A 217 13.02 -8.19 -8.77
CA LEU A 217 14.29 -8.84 -8.46
C LEU A 217 14.21 -9.78 -7.24
N VAL A 218 13.25 -9.59 -6.32
CA VAL A 218 12.98 -10.51 -5.20
C VAL A 218 12.67 -11.93 -5.69
N ILE A 219 12.07 -12.10 -6.87
CA ILE A 219 11.79 -13.41 -7.47
C ILE A 219 13.08 -14.21 -7.68
N MET A 220 14.22 -13.55 -7.92
CA MET A 220 15.51 -14.23 -8.11
C MET A 220 15.94 -15.04 -6.88
N LEU A 221 15.47 -14.64 -5.69
CA LEU A 221 15.74 -15.33 -4.44
C LEU A 221 15.02 -16.67 -4.34
N LEU A 222 13.92 -16.87 -5.07
CA LEU A 222 13.10 -18.09 -4.99
C LEU A 222 13.83 -19.34 -5.53
N PRO A 223 13.60 -20.52 -4.95
CA PRO A 223 14.28 -21.75 -5.35
C PRO A 223 13.64 -22.36 -6.61
N GLY A 224 14.49 -22.72 -7.57
CA GLY A 224 14.10 -23.44 -8.78
C GLY A 224 13.30 -22.60 -9.79
N TRP A 225 13.29 -23.07 -11.05
CA TRP A 225 12.64 -22.35 -12.16
C TRP A 225 11.11 -22.37 -12.07
N PHE A 226 10.52 -23.43 -11.50
CA PHE A 226 9.07 -23.53 -11.32
C PHE A 226 8.51 -22.42 -10.43
N GLN A 227 9.13 -22.16 -9.26
CA GLN A 227 8.63 -21.13 -8.34
C GLN A 227 8.86 -19.72 -8.89
N LYS A 228 9.97 -19.49 -9.59
CA LYS A 228 10.22 -18.24 -10.31
C LYS A 228 9.15 -17.99 -11.37
N GLY A 229 8.87 -19.01 -12.19
CA GLY A 229 7.80 -18.98 -13.19
C GLY A 229 6.43 -18.73 -12.58
N LEU A 230 6.10 -19.41 -11.46
CA LEU A 230 4.85 -19.20 -10.74
C LEU A 230 4.74 -17.76 -10.21
N ALA A 231 5.78 -17.22 -9.56
CA ALA A 231 5.76 -15.85 -9.06
C ALA A 231 5.59 -14.82 -10.19
N ILE A 232 6.29 -15.00 -11.32
CA ILE A 232 6.15 -14.14 -12.52
C ILE A 232 4.72 -14.23 -13.06
N PHE A 233 4.20 -15.44 -13.27
CA PHE A 233 2.84 -15.65 -13.74
C PHE A 233 1.81 -14.98 -12.83
N THR A 234 1.94 -15.18 -11.51
CA THR A 234 1.01 -14.60 -10.54
C THR A 234 1.11 -13.08 -10.46
N THR A 235 2.32 -12.52 -10.66
CA THR A 235 2.54 -11.06 -10.78
C THR A 235 1.76 -10.50 -11.97
N ILE A 236 1.93 -11.11 -13.14
CA ILE A 236 1.27 -10.68 -14.38
C ILE A 236 -0.26 -10.78 -14.25
N VAL A 237 -0.77 -11.92 -13.75
CA VAL A 237 -2.21 -12.12 -13.56
C VAL A 237 -2.78 -11.10 -12.58
N THR A 238 -2.10 -10.89 -11.45
CA THR A 238 -2.57 -9.94 -10.42
C THR A 238 -2.55 -8.50 -10.94
N PHE A 239 -1.50 -8.12 -11.69
CA PHE A 239 -1.43 -6.83 -12.36
C PHE A 239 -2.65 -6.63 -13.28
N PHE A 240 -2.89 -7.54 -14.23
CA PHE A 240 -4.01 -7.39 -15.17
C PHE A 240 -5.39 -7.42 -14.51
N ILE A 241 -5.59 -8.25 -13.48
CA ILE A 241 -6.85 -8.26 -12.72
C ILE A 241 -7.07 -6.89 -12.06
N THR A 242 -6.05 -6.36 -11.39
CA THR A 242 -6.15 -5.11 -10.62
C THR A 242 -6.23 -3.87 -11.51
N THR A 243 -5.61 -3.88 -12.69
CA THR A 243 -5.69 -2.78 -13.67
C THR A 243 -6.83 -2.94 -14.67
N SER A 244 -7.63 -4.00 -14.57
CA SER A 244 -8.79 -4.22 -15.47
C SER A 244 -9.78 -3.04 -15.55
N PRO A 245 -10.04 -2.23 -14.49
CA PRO A 245 -10.92 -1.07 -14.60
C PRO A 245 -10.44 0.01 -15.58
N ILE A 246 -9.14 0.06 -15.87
CA ILE A 246 -8.53 1.03 -16.78
C ILE A 246 -8.08 0.38 -18.11
N PHE A 247 -8.59 -0.80 -18.45
CA PHE A 247 -8.17 -1.54 -19.64
C PHE A 247 -8.27 -0.71 -20.94
N SER A 248 -9.34 0.06 -21.09
CA SER A 248 -9.53 0.98 -22.23
C SER A 248 -8.51 2.11 -22.29
N GLN A 249 -7.83 2.42 -21.18
CA GLN A 249 -6.81 3.46 -21.07
C GLN A 249 -5.38 2.92 -21.18
N TYR A 250 -5.18 1.61 -21.39
CA TYR A 250 -3.83 1.06 -21.57
C TYR A 250 -3.05 1.75 -22.70
N PRO A 251 -3.61 2.04 -23.89
CA PRO A 251 -2.88 2.77 -24.93
C PRO A 251 -2.38 4.13 -24.44
N ARG A 252 -3.22 4.88 -23.71
CA ARG A 252 -2.84 6.17 -23.11
C ARG A 252 -1.72 6.00 -22.08
N LEU A 253 -1.84 5.02 -21.18
CA LEU A 253 -0.81 4.74 -20.17
C LEU A 253 0.53 4.38 -20.82
N PHE A 254 0.53 3.52 -21.84
CA PHE A 254 1.74 3.15 -22.56
C PHE A 254 2.35 4.35 -23.29
N ASN A 255 1.54 5.17 -23.95
CA ASN A 255 2.01 6.40 -24.60
C ASN A 255 2.61 7.40 -23.60
N TRP A 256 2.03 7.50 -22.41
CA TRP A 256 2.57 8.35 -21.34
C TRP A 256 3.92 7.82 -20.83
N LEU A 257 4.02 6.51 -20.58
CA LEU A 257 5.28 5.88 -20.17
C LEU A 257 6.38 6.00 -21.23
N THR A 258 6.05 5.83 -22.51
CA THR A 258 7.01 6.00 -23.61
C THR A 258 7.45 7.45 -23.74
N SER A 259 6.52 8.41 -23.59
CA SER A 259 6.84 9.84 -23.61
C SER A 259 7.84 10.20 -22.52
N ILE A 260 7.60 9.76 -21.28
CA ILE A 260 8.54 9.96 -20.16
C ILE A 260 9.91 9.34 -20.41
N ALA A 261 9.96 8.18 -21.05
CA ALA A 261 11.21 7.47 -21.29
C ALA A 261 12.04 8.05 -22.46
N THR A 262 11.41 8.78 -23.40
CA THR A 262 12.02 9.15 -24.68
C THR A 262 12.02 10.65 -24.99
N HIS A 263 11.30 11.46 -24.21
CA HIS A 263 11.18 12.90 -24.39
C HIS A 263 11.69 13.65 -23.16
N THR A 264 12.20 14.85 -23.39
CA THR A 264 12.61 15.81 -22.36
C THR A 264 11.41 16.50 -21.71
N GLY A 265 11.65 17.34 -20.69
CA GLY A 265 10.61 18.16 -20.07
C GLY A 265 9.69 17.40 -19.10
N HIS A 266 8.83 18.16 -18.42
CA HIS A 266 7.93 17.62 -17.40
C HIS A 266 6.94 16.63 -18.02
N TYR A 267 6.88 15.40 -17.49
CA TYR A 267 6.07 14.30 -18.04
C TYR A 267 6.34 13.97 -19.53
N GLY A 268 7.54 14.24 -20.04
CA GLY A 268 7.87 13.95 -21.44
C GLY A 268 7.16 14.85 -22.45
N SER A 269 6.81 16.09 -22.06
CA SER A 269 6.14 17.07 -22.92
C SER A 269 7.08 17.79 -23.91
N GLY A 270 8.39 17.58 -23.77
CA GLY A 270 9.44 18.25 -24.55
C GLY A 270 9.79 17.50 -25.84
N ASN A 271 10.93 17.86 -26.42
CA ASN A 271 11.44 17.21 -27.63
C ASN A 271 11.98 15.80 -27.33
N PRO A 272 12.01 14.89 -28.34
CA PRO A 272 12.70 13.62 -28.21
C PRO A 272 14.15 13.81 -27.76
N GLY A 273 14.54 13.11 -26.70
CA GLY A 273 15.83 13.28 -26.05
C GLY A 273 15.83 12.66 -24.66
N LEU A 274 17.02 12.52 -24.08
CA LEU A 274 17.17 12.14 -22.67
C LEU A 274 17.08 13.39 -21.79
N VAL A 275 16.65 13.22 -20.54
CA VAL A 275 16.46 14.29 -19.55
C VAL A 275 17.58 15.34 -19.61
N ASP A 276 17.23 16.55 -20.03
CA ASP A 276 18.05 17.75 -19.80
C ASP A 276 17.89 18.14 -18.32
N ILE A 277 19.00 18.16 -17.58
CA ILE A 277 19.06 18.61 -16.18
C ILE A 277 19.43 20.10 -16.16
#